data_AF-A0A6A7S114-F1
#
_entry.id   AF-A0A6A7S114-F1
#
_cell.length_a   1.000
_cell.length_b   1.000
_cell.length_c   1.000
_cell.angle_alpha   90.00
_cell.angle_beta   90.00
_cell.angle_gamma   90.00
#
_symmetry.space_group_name_H-M   'P 1'
#
loop_
_entity.id
_entity.type
_entity.pdbx_description
1 polymer ?
#
loop_
_entity_poly.entity_id
_entity_poly.type
_entity_poly.pdbx_seq_one_letter_code
_entity_poly.pdbx_strand_id
1 'polypeptide(L)'
;MSQIIEVKVPDIGDYQDVPVIDVCVAVGDTIKLDDALVTLESDKATMDVPSSVAGVVKEVKVKLGDKISEGAVVVLIETSDAVPASAPAAPAASAAAPAAAAAPAPQAAAAIGGSADIECEMLVLGAGPGGYSAAFRSADLGMKTVLVERYATLGGVCLNVGCIPSKALLHIAGVMEEAQHMADCGVSFAAPSVDLDKLRAHKDKVVGKLTGGLAGMAKGRKVEVVQGVGQFLDPNHVEVTLADGGKKIVRFQKAIIAAGSQPIALPFMPNDDPRVVDSTGALELRQIPKRMLVVGAGI
;
A
#
# COMPACT_ATOMS: atom_id res chain seq x y z
N MET A 1 -31.86 -37.11 7.76
CA MET A 1 -31.27 -37.18 9.11
C MET A 1 -30.30 -36.02 9.20
N SER A 2 -30.63 -34.98 9.97
CA SER A 2 -29.75 -33.82 10.14
C SER A 2 -28.53 -34.24 10.95
N GLN A 3 -27.33 -34.06 10.42
CA GLN A 3 -26.09 -34.26 11.16
C GLN A 3 -25.58 -32.91 11.64
N ILE A 4 -25.35 -32.80 12.94
CA ILE A 4 -24.69 -31.66 13.56
C ILE A 4 -23.20 -31.98 13.55
N ILE A 5 -22.40 -31.19 12.83
CA ILE A 5 -20.96 -31.34 12.75
C ILE A 5 -20.31 -30.20 13.55
N GLU A 6 -19.41 -30.58 14.46
CA GLU A 6 -18.58 -29.63 15.21
C GLU A 6 -17.38 -29.23 14.36
N VAL A 7 -17.25 -27.94 14.03
CA VAL A 7 -16.06 -27.41 13.34
C VAL A 7 -15.05 -26.93 14.38
N LYS A 8 -13.84 -27.50 14.31
CA LYS A 8 -12.73 -27.22 15.21
C LYS A 8 -11.71 -26.29 14.56
N VAL A 9 -10.95 -25.56 15.38
CA VAL A 9 -9.79 -24.79 14.91
C VAL A 9 -8.76 -25.74 14.31
N PRO A 10 -8.36 -25.56 13.03
CA PRO A 10 -7.32 -26.35 12.38
C PRO A 10 -5.96 -26.11 13.04
N ASP A 11 -4.96 -26.93 12.71
CA ASP A 11 -3.59 -26.78 13.20
C ASP A 11 -3.08 -25.34 12.96
N ILE A 12 -2.87 -24.61 14.05
CA ILE A 12 -2.38 -23.22 14.06
C ILE A 12 -0.86 -23.16 14.36
N GLY A 13 -0.16 -24.30 14.37
CA GLY A 13 1.25 -24.40 14.77
C GLY A 13 1.45 -24.34 16.29
N ASP A 14 2.65 -23.94 16.74
CA ASP A 14 3.04 -23.92 18.17
C ASP A 14 2.35 -22.83 19.04
N TYR A 15 1.31 -22.17 18.54
CA TYR A 15 0.65 -21.06 19.22
C TYR A 15 -0.51 -21.53 20.10
N GLN A 16 -0.46 -21.15 21.39
CA GLN A 16 -1.51 -21.41 22.38
C GLN A 16 -2.18 -20.10 22.81
N ASP A 17 -3.48 -20.12 23.08
CA ASP A 17 -4.28 -18.99 23.59
C ASP A 17 -4.33 -17.74 22.67
N VAL A 18 -4.59 -17.94 21.38
CA VAL A 18 -4.65 -16.86 20.39
C VAL A 18 -6.00 -16.10 20.48
N PRO A 19 -6.02 -14.76 20.56
CA PRO A 19 -7.26 -13.98 20.65
C PRO A 19 -8.03 -13.93 19.34
N VAL A 20 -9.35 -14.02 19.45
CA VAL A 20 -10.31 -13.82 18.36
C VAL A 20 -10.57 -12.34 18.16
N ILE A 21 -10.19 -11.81 16.99
CA ILE A 21 -10.34 -10.40 16.66
C ILE A 21 -11.56 -10.10 15.80
N ASP A 22 -12.07 -11.09 15.07
CA ASP A 22 -13.31 -10.93 14.29
C ASP A 22 -14.07 -12.25 14.18
N VAL A 23 -15.40 -12.20 14.24
CA VAL A 23 -16.31 -13.35 14.06
C VAL A 23 -17.12 -13.09 12.81
N CYS A 24 -16.74 -13.74 11.71
CA CYS A 24 -17.25 -13.47 10.37
C CYS A 24 -18.61 -14.13 10.07
N VAL A 25 -19.19 -14.85 11.04
CA VAL A 25 -20.39 -15.68 10.86
C VAL A 25 -21.42 -15.43 11.97
N ALA A 26 -22.69 -15.28 11.59
CA ALA A 26 -23.80 -15.16 12.51
C ALA A 26 -24.63 -16.45 12.60
N VAL A 27 -25.36 -16.62 13.71
CA VAL A 27 -26.27 -17.76 13.88
C VAL A 27 -27.38 -17.68 12.82
N GLY A 28 -27.49 -18.73 11.98
CA GLY A 28 -28.42 -18.81 10.86
C GLY A 28 -27.78 -18.60 9.48
N ASP A 29 -26.49 -18.26 9.41
CA ASP A 29 -25.81 -18.03 8.12
C ASP A 29 -25.53 -19.35 7.38
N THR A 30 -25.66 -19.30 6.05
CA THR A 30 -25.31 -20.41 5.15
C THR A 30 -23.87 -20.25 4.70
N ILE A 31 -23.03 -21.19 5.09
CA ILE A 31 -21.58 -21.17 4.89
C ILE A 31 -21.19 -22.21 3.83
N LYS A 32 -20.23 -21.87 2.95
CA LYS A 32 -19.64 -22.81 1.99
C LYS A 32 -18.34 -23.41 2.54
N LEU A 33 -17.88 -24.49 1.92
CA LEU A 33 -16.54 -25.03 2.18
C LEU A 33 -15.50 -23.94 1.90
N ASP A 34 -14.54 -23.76 2.80
CA ASP A 34 -13.47 -22.73 2.81
C ASP A 34 -13.88 -21.29 3.15
N ASP A 35 -15.14 -21.00 3.49
CA ASP A 35 -15.52 -19.66 3.98
C ASP A 35 -14.92 -19.37 5.37
N ALA A 36 -14.40 -18.16 5.58
CA ALA A 36 -13.78 -17.75 6.83
C ALA A 36 -14.81 -17.67 7.97
N LEU A 37 -14.58 -18.45 9.03
CA LEU A 37 -15.46 -18.49 10.21
C LEU A 37 -15.08 -17.42 11.23
N VAL A 38 -13.78 -17.32 11.54
CA VAL A 38 -13.23 -16.47 12.60
C VAL A 38 -11.82 -16.04 12.22
N THR A 39 -11.45 -14.80 12.52
CA THR A 39 -10.10 -14.28 12.34
C THR A 39 -9.36 -14.23 13.68
N LEU A 40 -8.18 -14.84 13.71
CA LEU A 40 -7.30 -14.93 14.88
C LEU A 40 -6.07 -14.03 14.69
N GLU A 41 -5.62 -13.35 15.74
CA GLU A 41 -4.41 -12.51 15.71
C GLU A 41 -3.25 -13.13 16.49
N SER A 42 -2.18 -13.51 15.78
CA SER A 42 -0.89 -13.89 16.38
C SER A 42 0.08 -12.70 16.38
N ASP A 43 1.20 -12.78 17.12
CA ASP A 43 2.18 -11.67 17.24
C ASP A 43 2.78 -11.21 15.90
N LYS A 44 2.65 -12.03 14.85
CA LYS A 44 3.23 -11.77 13.52
C LYS A 44 2.21 -11.66 12.38
N ALA A 45 0.98 -12.17 12.54
CA ALA A 45 0.00 -12.22 11.45
C ALA A 45 -1.42 -12.48 11.94
N THR A 46 -2.40 -11.98 11.17
CA THR A 46 -3.80 -12.39 11.25
C THR A 46 -4.04 -13.61 10.36
N MET A 47 -4.69 -14.63 10.90
CA MET A 47 -4.99 -15.88 10.19
C MET A 47 -6.49 -16.18 10.30
N ASP A 48 -7.10 -16.50 9.17
CA ASP A 48 -8.52 -16.86 9.10
C ASP A 48 -8.69 -18.38 9.28
N VAL A 49 -9.69 -18.78 10.06
CA VAL A 49 -10.08 -20.18 10.22
C VAL A 49 -11.14 -20.52 9.15
N PRO A 50 -10.81 -21.30 8.11
CA PRO A 50 -11.78 -21.67 7.07
C PRO A 50 -12.77 -22.74 7.56
N SER A 51 -13.97 -22.75 6.99
CA SER A 51 -14.99 -23.75 7.29
C SER A 51 -14.66 -25.09 6.63
N SER A 52 -14.62 -26.15 7.44
CA SER A 52 -14.39 -27.52 6.97
C SER A 52 -15.62 -28.17 6.31
N VAL A 53 -16.82 -27.58 6.46
CA VAL A 53 -18.08 -28.11 5.91
C VAL A 53 -19.00 -26.98 5.44
N ALA A 54 -19.79 -27.26 4.39
CA ALA A 54 -20.85 -26.35 3.94
C ALA A 54 -22.17 -26.67 4.66
N GLY A 55 -22.83 -25.68 5.25
CA GLY A 55 -24.06 -25.87 6.00
C GLY A 55 -24.55 -24.60 6.69
N VAL A 56 -25.57 -24.75 7.53
CA VAL A 56 -26.17 -23.61 8.27
C VAL A 56 -25.63 -23.59 9.69
N VAL A 57 -25.18 -22.41 10.13
CA VAL A 57 -24.68 -22.20 11.51
C VAL A 57 -25.84 -22.24 12.50
N LYS A 58 -25.84 -23.22 13.39
CA LYS A 58 -26.87 -23.33 14.43
C LYS A 58 -26.49 -22.62 15.71
N GLU A 59 -25.19 -22.62 16.05
CA GLU A 59 -24.70 -22.03 17.29
C GLU A 59 -23.22 -21.65 17.14
N VAL A 60 -22.89 -20.40 17.46
CA VAL A 60 -21.51 -19.89 17.54
C VAL A 60 -21.10 -19.88 19.00
N LYS A 61 -20.05 -20.63 19.35
CA LYS A 61 -19.60 -20.78 20.75
C LYS A 61 -18.48 -19.82 21.15
N VAL A 62 -18.09 -18.93 20.25
CA VAL A 62 -16.95 -18.03 20.37
C VAL A 62 -17.42 -16.58 20.38
N LYS A 63 -16.84 -15.74 21.24
CA LYS A 63 -17.07 -14.29 21.26
C LYS A 63 -15.81 -13.52 20.85
N LEU A 64 -16.01 -12.31 20.35
CA LEU A 64 -14.94 -11.32 20.14
C LEU A 64 -14.12 -11.15 21.43
N GLY A 65 -12.82 -11.43 21.36
CA GLY A 65 -11.87 -11.35 22.48
C GLY A 65 -11.64 -12.65 23.26
N ASP A 66 -12.29 -13.77 22.91
CA ASP A 66 -11.99 -15.07 23.52
C ASP A 66 -10.64 -15.61 23.02
N LYS A 67 -9.93 -16.33 23.90
CA LYS A 67 -8.65 -16.99 23.58
C LYS A 67 -8.89 -18.44 23.22
N ILE A 68 -8.37 -18.86 22.08
CA ILE A 68 -8.65 -20.18 21.51
C ILE A 68 -7.33 -20.87 21.13
N SER A 69 -7.26 -22.18 21.36
CA SER A 69 -6.13 -23.06 21.00
C SER A 69 -6.59 -24.15 20.03
N GLU A 70 -5.63 -24.87 19.44
CA GLU A 70 -5.86 -25.96 18.50
C GLU A 70 -6.94 -26.95 18.99
N GLY A 71 -7.87 -27.31 18.10
CA GLY A 71 -8.91 -28.30 18.38
C GLY A 71 -10.12 -27.81 19.15
N ALA A 72 -10.19 -26.53 19.53
CA ALA A 72 -11.36 -25.93 20.15
C ALA A 72 -12.53 -25.80 19.16
N VAL A 73 -13.76 -26.03 19.65
CA VAL A 73 -14.98 -26.00 18.83
C VAL A 73 -15.43 -24.55 18.62
N VAL A 74 -15.42 -24.10 17.37
CA VAL A 74 -15.74 -22.71 16.99
C VAL A 74 -17.24 -22.56 16.70
N VAL A 75 -17.79 -23.49 15.90
CA VAL A 75 -19.17 -23.42 15.39
C VAL A 75 -19.79 -24.82 15.28
N LEU A 76 -21.08 -24.92 15.59
CA LEU A 76 -21.92 -26.09 15.30
C LEU A 76 -22.69 -25.86 13.99
N ILE A 77 -22.39 -26.66 12.97
CA ILE A 77 -23.00 -26.55 11.63
C ILE A 77 -23.93 -27.72 11.38
N GLU A 78 -25.16 -27.45 10.93
CA GLU A 78 -26.08 -28.47 10.42
C GLU A 78 -25.93 -28.61 8.91
N THR A 79 -25.69 -29.83 8.43
CA THR A 79 -25.63 -30.13 7.00
C THR A 79 -26.91 -30.85 6.53
N SER A 80 -27.48 -30.38 5.43
CA SER A 80 -28.58 -31.04 4.72
C SER A 80 -28.22 -31.20 3.25
N ASP A 81 -28.15 -32.44 2.77
CA ASP A 81 -28.05 -32.75 1.34
C ASP A 81 -29.30 -32.27 0.62
N ALA A 82 -29.20 -31.14 -0.07
CA ALA A 82 -29.86 -30.83 -1.35
C ALA A 82 -29.60 -29.37 -1.76
N VAL A 83 -28.92 -29.20 -2.88
CA VAL A 83 -28.89 -27.93 -3.64
C VAL A 83 -30.23 -27.80 -4.39
N PRO A 84 -30.84 -26.61 -4.46
CA PRO A 84 -30.72 -25.84 -5.69
C PRO A 84 -30.48 -24.32 -5.49
N ALA A 85 -29.90 -23.73 -6.54
CA ALA A 85 -29.52 -22.34 -6.69
C ALA A 85 -30.69 -21.34 -6.63
N SER A 86 -30.41 -20.13 -6.11
CA SER A 86 -31.25 -18.94 -6.23
C SER A 86 -30.38 -17.67 -6.30
N ALA A 87 -30.88 -16.68 -7.05
CA ALA A 87 -30.25 -15.44 -7.52
C ALA A 87 -29.83 -14.44 -6.41
N PRO A 88 -28.92 -13.49 -6.70
CA PRO A 88 -28.43 -12.55 -5.69
C PRO A 88 -29.48 -11.50 -5.34
N ALA A 89 -29.87 -11.47 -4.06
CA ALA A 89 -30.62 -10.38 -3.45
C ALA A 89 -29.65 -9.32 -2.90
N ALA A 90 -30.00 -8.05 -3.06
CA ALA A 90 -29.21 -6.89 -2.65
C ALA A 90 -28.94 -6.86 -1.12
N PRO A 91 -27.77 -6.41 -0.65
CA PRO A 91 -27.53 -6.24 0.78
C PRO A 91 -28.34 -5.09 1.34
N ALA A 92 -29.11 -5.37 2.39
CA ALA A 92 -29.73 -4.37 3.25
C ALA A 92 -28.68 -3.72 4.16
N ALA A 93 -28.77 -2.41 4.31
CA ALA A 93 -27.83 -1.56 5.03
C ALA A 93 -27.72 -1.89 6.52
N SER A 94 -26.49 -2.05 7.00
CA SER A 94 -26.15 -2.08 8.43
C SER A 94 -26.13 -0.67 9.01
N ALA A 95 -26.64 -0.54 10.23
CA ALA A 95 -26.85 0.71 10.95
C ALA A 95 -25.53 1.34 11.43
N ALA A 96 -25.40 2.64 11.18
CA ALA A 96 -24.22 3.45 11.45
C ALA A 96 -24.02 3.74 12.95
N ALA A 97 -22.76 3.63 13.39
CA ALA A 97 -22.25 4.23 14.62
C ALA A 97 -22.23 5.77 14.51
N PRO A 98 -22.22 6.53 15.63
CA PRO A 98 -22.44 7.98 15.62
C PRO A 98 -21.33 8.72 14.86
N ALA A 99 -21.73 9.42 13.80
CA ALA A 99 -20.86 10.23 12.97
C ALA A 99 -20.31 11.45 13.73
N ALA A 100 -18.99 11.56 13.79
CA ALA A 100 -18.33 12.85 13.98
C ALA A 100 -18.79 13.82 12.87
N ALA A 101 -19.04 15.07 13.23
CA ALA A 101 -19.57 16.09 12.32
C ALA A 101 -18.75 16.16 11.04
N ALA A 102 -19.36 15.72 9.94
CA ALA A 102 -18.78 15.76 8.61
C ALA A 102 -18.54 17.22 8.20
N ALA A 103 -17.29 17.56 7.91
CA ALA A 103 -16.97 18.76 7.15
C ALA A 103 -17.76 18.73 5.82
N PRO A 104 -18.25 19.89 5.34
CA PRO A 104 -19.03 19.93 4.10
C PRO A 104 -18.25 19.30 2.95
N ALA A 105 -18.88 18.36 2.25
CA ALA A 105 -18.32 17.72 1.07
C ALA A 105 -17.98 18.80 0.02
N PRO A 106 -16.80 18.74 -0.62
CA PRO A 106 -16.41 19.73 -1.62
C PRO A 106 -17.46 19.77 -2.73
N GLN A 107 -18.03 20.95 -2.95
CA GLN A 107 -19.02 21.20 -3.97
C GLN A 107 -18.37 21.02 -5.34
N ALA A 108 -18.96 20.17 -6.20
CA ALA A 108 -18.46 19.93 -7.55
C ALA A 108 -18.34 21.27 -8.29
N ALA A 109 -17.14 21.58 -8.76
CA ALA A 109 -16.88 22.76 -9.55
C ALA A 109 -17.71 22.74 -10.84
N ALA A 110 -18.20 23.91 -11.25
CA ALA A 110 -18.96 24.06 -12.48
C ALA A 110 -18.11 23.60 -13.67
N ALA A 111 -18.72 22.81 -14.57
CA ALA A 111 -18.06 22.31 -15.76
C ALA A 111 -17.46 23.46 -16.58
N ILE A 112 -16.18 23.36 -16.93
CA ILE A 112 -15.54 24.37 -17.76
C ILE A 112 -16.07 24.25 -19.20
N GLY A 113 -16.59 25.36 -19.73
CA GLY A 113 -17.03 25.47 -21.14
C GLY A 113 -15.89 25.69 -22.15
N GLY A 114 -14.64 25.42 -21.76
CA GLY A 114 -13.42 25.66 -22.54
C GLY A 114 -12.90 24.41 -23.24
N SER A 115 -12.10 24.60 -24.30
CA SER A 115 -11.42 23.52 -25.01
C SER A 115 -10.25 22.95 -24.21
N ALA A 116 -10.08 21.62 -24.22
CA ALA A 116 -8.92 20.96 -23.61
C ALA A 116 -7.72 20.92 -24.56
N ASP A 117 -6.51 21.06 -24.02
CA ASP A 117 -5.26 20.94 -24.77
C ASP A 117 -4.91 19.49 -25.10
N ILE A 118 -5.26 18.58 -24.18
CA ILE A 118 -5.03 17.14 -24.30
C ILE A 118 -6.32 16.42 -23.94
N GLU A 119 -6.71 15.44 -24.75
CA GLU A 119 -7.82 14.52 -24.44
C GLU A 119 -7.32 13.10 -24.29
N CYS A 120 -7.77 12.41 -23.25
CA CYS A 120 -7.41 11.01 -22.98
C CYS A 120 -8.60 10.22 -22.46
N GLU A 121 -8.49 8.89 -22.50
CA GLU A 121 -9.46 8.00 -21.88
C GLU A 121 -9.12 7.78 -20.42
N MET A 122 -7.84 7.67 -20.11
CA MET A 122 -7.32 7.49 -18.76
C MET A 122 -6.32 8.58 -18.40
N LEU A 123 -6.65 9.37 -17.37
CA LEU A 123 -5.71 10.23 -16.67
C LEU A 123 -5.19 9.52 -15.42
N VAL A 124 -3.89 9.53 -15.19
CA VAL A 124 -3.30 9.13 -13.92
C VAL A 124 -2.54 10.30 -13.31
N LEU A 125 -2.91 10.70 -12.09
CA LEU A 125 -2.28 11.80 -11.36
C LEU A 125 -1.28 11.27 -10.33
N GLY A 126 0.01 11.41 -10.62
CA GLY A 126 1.14 10.91 -9.83
C GLY A 126 1.78 9.68 -10.46
N ALA A 127 3.12 9.66 -10.55
CA ALA A 127 3.90 8.59 -11.17
C ALA A 127 4.65 7.70 -10.15
N GLY A 128 4.11 7.56 -8.93
CA GLY A 128 4.57 6.54 -7.99
C GLY A 128 4.23 5.10 -8.42
N PRO A 129 4.57 4.07 -7.62
CA PRO A 129 4.29 2.67 -7.93
C PRO A 129 2.84 2.40 -8.34
N GLY A 130 1.86 2.93 -7.61
CA GLY A 130 0.45 2.81 -7.98
C GLY A 130 0.12 3.51 -9.31
N GLY A 131 0.68 4.70 -9.53
CA GLY A 131 0.39 5.53 -10.68
C GLY A 131 0.97 4.99 -11.99
N TYR A 132 2.29 4.79 -12.09
CA TYR A 132 2.88 4.31 -13.34
C TYR A 132 2.38 2.90 -13.68
N SER A 133 2.11 2.04 -12.68
CA SER A 133 1.58 0.70 -12.92
C SER A 133 0.17 0.76 -13.50
N ALA A 134 -0.68 1.62 -12.95
CA ALA A 134 -2.03 1.85 -13.47
C ALA A 134 -2.00 2.44 -14.90
N ALA A 135 -1.11 3.41 -15.15
CA ALA A 135 -0.97 4.01 -16.47
C ALA A 135 -0.48 3.00 -17.51
N PHE A 136 0.53 2.21 -17.17
CA PHE A 136 1.07 1.18 -18.07
C PHE A 136 0.03 0.09 -18.34
N ARG A 137 -0.70 -0.34 -17.31
CA ARG A 137 -1.77 -1.33 -17.49
C ARG A 137 -2.90 -0.80 -18.37
N SER A 138 -3.27 0.48 -18.22
CA SER A 138 -4.29 1.12 -19.05
C SER A 138 -3.87 1.21 -20.51
N ALA A 139 -2.61 1.57 -20.77
CA ALA A 139 -2.04 1.57 -22.10
C ALA A 139 -1.96 0.16 -22.72
N ASP A 140 -1.58 -0.85 -21.92
CA ASP A 140 -1.56 -2.27 -22.36
C ASP A 140 -2.98 -2.80 -22.67
N LEU A 141 -4.03 -2.17 -22.11
CA LEU A 141 -5.44 -2.43 -22.42
C LEU A 141 -5.97 -1.61 -23.62
N GLY A 142 -5.09 -0.84 -24.28
CA GLY A 142 -5.43 -0.06 -25.48
C GLY A 142 -5.96 1.34 -25.19
N MET A 143 -5.97 1.80 -23.93
CA MET A 143 -6.49 3.13 -23.60
C MET A 143 -5.50 4.24 -23.92
N LYS A 144 -5.98 5.35 -24.51
CA LYS A 144 -5.18 6.57 -24.62
C LYS A 144 -4.94 7.13 -23.22
N THR A 145 -3.72 7.00 -22.73
CA THR A 145 -3.37 7.25 -21.32
C THR A 145 -2.42 8.43 -21.17
N VAL A 146 -2.75 9.35 -20.27
CA VAL A 146 -1.91 10.49 -19.87
C VAL A 146 -1.52 10.31 -18.41
N LEU A 147 -0.23 10.44 -18.12
CA LEU A 147 0.34 10.40 -16.76
C LEU A 147 0.85 11.78 -16.39
N VAL A 148 0.33 12.38 -15.32
CA VAL A 148 0.75 13.68 -14.81
C VAL A 148 1.67 13.49 -13.61
N GLU A 149 2.85 14.08 -13.64
CA GLU A 149 3.82 14.02 -12.54
C GLU A 149 4.51 15.37 -12.37
N ARG A 150 4.64 15.86 -11.15
CA ARG A 150 5.25 17.17 -10.88
C ARG A 150 6.78 17.14 -10.98
N TYR A 151 7.40 15.99 -10.69
CA TYR A 151 8.84 15.81 -10.77
C TYR A 151 9.32 15.40 -12.17
N ALA A 152 10.60 15.60 -12.45
CA ALA A 152 11.19 15.27 -13.76
C ALA A 152 11.34 13.75 -13.99
N THR A 153 11.35 12.95 -12.93
CA THR A 153 11.54 11.51 -12.98
C THR A 153 10.28 10.76 -12.52
N LEU A 154 10.01 9.62 -13.15
CA LEU A 154 8.96 8.70 -12.73
C LEU A 154 9.40 7.85 -11.53
N GLY A 155 8.47 7.10 -10.95
CA GLY A 155 8.70 6.15 -9.85
C GLY A 155 8.38 6.68 -8.46
N GLY A 156 8.04 7.97 -8.35
CA GLY A 156 7.58 8.64 -7.13
C GLY A 156 8.50 8.44 -5.92
N VAL A 157 7.92 8.44 -4.73
CA VAL A 157 8.66 8.33 -3.46
C VAL A 157 9.47 7.04 -3.39
N CYS A 158 8.85 5.89 -3.69
CA CYS A 158 9.50 4.58 -3.50
C CYS A 158 10.79 4.44 -4.32
N LEU A 159 10.83 4.93 -5.56
CA LEU A 159 12.03 4.86 -6.39
C LEU A 159 13.04 5.97 -6.09
N ASN A 160 12.58 7.22 -5.93
CA ASN A 160 13.49 8.36 -5.89
C ASN A 160 14.04 8.64 -4.48
N VAL A 161 13.20 8.51 -3.44
CA VAL A 161 13.52 8.98 -2.06
C VAL A 161 12.97 8.05 -0.97
N GLY A 162 12.84 6.75 -1.27
CA GLY A 162 12.20 5.78 -0.38
C GLY A 162 12.82 4.40 -0.47
N CYS A 163 12.04 3.42 -0.91
CA CYS A 163 12.41 2.00 -0.96
C CYS A 163 13.77 1.76 -1.62
N ILE A 164 13.95 2.19 -2.87
CA ILE A 164 15.13 1.82 -3.65
C ILE A 164 16.42 2.39 -3.06
N PRO A 165 16.54 3.70 -2.78
CA PRO A 165 17.74 4.24 -2.17
C PRO A 165 17.99 3.67 -0.76
N SER A 166 16.95 3.49 0.07
CA SER A 166 17.13 2.89 1.41
C SER A 166 17.64 1.46 1.34
N LYS A 167 17.08 0.61 0.46
CA LYS A 167 17.51 -0.79 0.33
C LYS A 167 18.92 -0.91 -0.28
N ALA A 168 19.30 -0.01 -1.18
CA ALA A 168 20.67 0.05 -1.70
C ALA A 168 21.70 0.33 -0.59
N LEU A 169 21.37 1.24 0.33
CA LEU A 169 22.23 1.58 1.46
C LEU A 169 22.22 0.50 2.56
N LEU A 170 21.05 -0.03 2.89
CA LEU A 170 20.90 -1.11 3.89
C LEU A 170 21.65 -2.37 3.46
N HIS A 171 21.67 -2.71 2.17
CA HIS A 171 22.46 -3.84 1.68
C HIS A 171 23.95 -3.66 1.97
N ILE A 172 24.50 -2.46 1.73
CA ILE A 172 25.91 -2.16 1.99
C ILE A 172 26.21 -2.23 3.49
N ALA A 173 25.32 -1.67 4.32
CA ALA A 173 25.44 -1.77 5.78
C ALA A 173 25.42 -3.23 6.27
N GLY A 174 24.51 -4.05 5.73
CA GLY A 174 24.42 -5.48 6.05
C GLY A 174 25.70 -6.24 5.68
N VAL A 175 26.27 -5.99 4.49
CA VAL A 175 27.55 -6.60 4.10
C VAL A 175 28.70 -6.17 5.01
N MET A 176 28.71 -4.91 5.47
CA MET A 176 29.72 -4.45 6.44
C MET A 176 29.58 -5.16 7.79
N GLU A 177 28.35 -5.42 8.24
CA GLU A 177 28.06 -6.12 9.49
C GLU A 177 28.39 -7.62 9.38
N GLU A 178 28.03 -8.28 8.29
CA GLU A 178 28.43 -9.67 7.99
C GLU A 178 29.96 -9.83 8.00
N ALA A 179 30.69 -8.91 7.36
CA ALA A 179 32.15 -8.91 7.36
C ALA A 179 32.76 -8.75 8.75
N GLN A 180 32.10 -8.01 9.65
CA GLN A 180 32.54 -7.89 11.05
C GLN A 180 32.30 -9.20 11.82
N HIS A 181 31.13 -9.83 11.66
CA HIS A 181 30.77 -11.07 12.34
C HIS A 181 31.63 -12.27 11.91
N MET A 182 32.27 -12.23 10.75
CA MET A 182 33.22 -13.28 10.32
C MET A 182 34.40 -13.47 11.29
N ALA A 183 34.69 -12.47 12.14
CA ALA A 183 35.71 -12.60 13.18
C ALA A 183 35.41 -13.74 14.16
N ASP A 184 34.13 -13.97 14.49
CA ASP A 184 33.69 -15.07 15.38
C ASP A 184 33.90 -16.45 14.73
N CYS A 185 33.93 -16.50 13.40
CA CYS A 185 34.26 -17.67 12.61
C CYS A 185 35.77 -17.82 12.33
N GLY A 186 36.62 -16.98 12.95
CA GLY A 186 38.07 -17.02 12.79
C GLY A 186 38.61 -16.32 11.53
N VAL A 187 37.78 -15.56 10.82
CA VAL A 187 38.19 -14.78 9.63
C VAL A 187 38.07 -13.29 9.93
N SER A 188 39.20 -12.59 10.05
CA SER A 188 39.22 -11.17 10.39
C SER A 188 39.43 -10.27 9.18
N PHE A 189 38.66 -9.19 9.11
CA PHE A 189 38.85 -8.08 8.18
C PHE A 189 39.22 -6.80 8.94
N ALA A 190 39.93 -5.88 8.27
CA ALA A 190 40.15 -4.54 8.82
C ALA A 190 38.84 -3.74 8.80
N ALA A 191 38.69 -2.80 9.74
CA ALA A 191 37.53 -1.90 9.76
C ALA A 191 37.41 -1.14 8.42
N PRO A 192 36.21 -1.05 7.83
CA PRO A 192 36.03 -0.42 6.54
C PRO A 192 36.22 1.10 6.61
N SER A 193 36.83 1.67 5.58
CA SER A 193 36.81 3.12 5.34
C SER A 193 35.60 3.47 4.46
N VAL A 194 34.79 4.44 4.88
CA VAL A 194 33.56 4.83 4.19
C VAL A 194 33.76 6.11 3.40
N ASP A 195 33.66 6.01 2.08
CA ASP A 195 33.63 7.14 1.14
C ASP A 195 32.17 7.48 0.80
N LEU A 196 31.65 8.54 1.41
CA LEU A 196 30.25 8.96 1.24
C LEU A 196 29.94 9.40 -0.19
N ASP A 197 30.89 9.99 -0.91
CA ASP A 197 30.66 10.46 -2.27
C ASP A 197 30.46 9.28 -3.22
N LYS A 198 31.28 8.24 -3.07
CA LYS A 198 31.09 6.99 -3.83
C LYS A 198 29.80 6.27 -3.45
N LEU A 199 29.44 6.28 -2.17
CA LEU A 199 28.20 5.65 -1.70
C LEU A 199 26.96 6.36 -2.28
N ARG A 200 26.96 7.70 -2.28
CA ARG A 200 25.92 8.52 -2.92
C ARG A 200 25.87 8.27 -4.42
N ALA A 201 27.01 8.30 -5.10
CA ALA A 201 27.08 8.04 -6.54
C ALA A 201 26.56 6.63 -6.90
N HIS A 202 26.85 5.61 -6.07
CA HIS A 202 26.31 4.26 -6.25
C HIS A 202 24.78 4.25 -6.12
N LYS A 203 24.24 4.82 -5.03
CA LYS A 203 22.80 4.96 -4.81
C LYS A 203 22.12 5.67 -5.99
N ASP A 204 22.66 6.81 -6.40
CA ASP A 204 22.09 7.63 -7.49
C ASP A 204 22.17 6.92 -8.84
N LYS A 205 23.21 6.12 -9.07
CA LYS A 205 23.31 5.27 -10.26
C LYS A 205 22.22 4.20 -10.30
N VAL A 206 21.91 3.57 -9.16
CA VAL A 206 20.82 2.57 -9.07
C VAL A 206 19.48 3.24 -9.35
N VAL A 207 19.19 4.38 -8.72
CA VAL A 207 17.97 5.15 -8.95
C VAL A 207 17.87 5.59 -10.41
N GLY A 208 18.93 6.19 -10.97
CA GLY A 208 18.99 6.67 -12.35
C GLY A 208 18.77 5.57 -13.40
N LYS A 209 19.30 4.37 -13.17
CA LYS A 209 19.06 3.22 -14.06
C LYS A 209 17.57 2.85 -14.10
N LEU A 210 16.91 2.83 -12.95
CA LEU A 210 15.52 2.43 -12.84
C LEU A 210 14.56 3.52 -13.33
N THR A 211 14.83 4.80 -13.06
CA THR A 211 14.03 5.92 -13.58
C THR A 211 14.14 6.01 -15.11
N GLY A 212 15.34 5.81 -15.67
CA GLY A 212 15.54 5.70 -17.11
C GLY A 212 14.77 4.53 -17.73
N GLY A 213 14.74 3.37 -17.05
CA GLY A 213 13.93 2.22 -17.44
C GLY A 213 12.43 2.52 -17.46
N LEU A 214 11.90 3.20 -16.43
CA LEU A 214 10.49 3.63 -16.39
C LEU A 214 10.16 4.60 -17.53
N ALA A 215 11.01 5.58 -17.81
CA ALA A 215 10.83 6.52 -18.91
C ALA A 215 10.80 5.80 -20.27
N GLY A 216 11.71 4.84 -20.48
CA GLY A 216 11.71 3.97 -21.66
C GLY A 216 10.43 3.15 -21.80
N MET A 217 9.93 2.58 -20.71
CA MET A 217 8.68 1.81 -20.71
C MET A 217 7.44 2.67 -20.96
N ALA A 218 7.37 3.89 -20.41
CA ALA A 218 6.29 4.83 -20.68
C ALA A 218 6.23 5.17 -22.18
N LYS A 219 7.39 5.49 -22.77
CA LYS A 219 7.52 5.74 -24.21
C LYS A 219 7.13 4.52 -25.04
N GLY A 220 7.60 3.33 -24.68
CA GLY A 220 7.29 2.08 -25.37
C GLY A 220 5.79 1.75 -25.38
N ARG A 221 5.07 2.14 -24.32
CA ARG A 221 3.62 1.99 -24.18
C ARG A 221 2.81 3.17 -24.73
N LYS A 222 3.48 4.19 -25.29
CA LYS A 222 2.84 5.43 -25.78
C LYS A 222 2.02 6.15 -24.71
N VAL A 223 2.43 6.06 -23.45
CA VAL A 223 1.86 6.87 -22.35
C VAL A 223 2.43 8.27 -22.48
N GLU A 224 1.56 9.26 -22.63
CA GLU A 224 1.96 10.67 -22.66
C GLU A 224 2.22 11.14 -21.23
N VAL A 225 3.46 11.56 -20.94
CA VAL A 225 3.84 12.09 -19.63
C VAL A 225 3.79 13.61 -19.69
N VAL A 226 2.96 14.22 -18.85
CA VAL A 226 2.90 15.69 -18.71
C VAL A 226 3.54 16.07 -17.38
N GLN A 227 4.67 16.77 -17.45
CA GLN A 227 5.37 17.21 -16.25
C GLN A 227 4.73 18.49 -15.71
N GLY A 228 4.16 18.43 -14.50
CA GLY A 228 3.58 19.58 -13.82
C GLY A 228 2.68 19.20 -12.65
N VAL A 229 2.13 20.21 -11.99
CA VAL A 229 1.21 20.05 -10.86
C VAL A 229 -0.22 19.98 -11.40
N GLY A 230 -0.85 18.82 -11.27
CA GLY A 230 -2.25 18.61 -11.65
C GLY A 230 -3.23 19.04 -10.56
N GLN A 231 -4.25 19.82 -10.91
CA GLN A 231 -5.39 20.17 -10.06
C GLN A 231 -6.69 19.93 -10.81
N PHE A 232 -7.65 19.23 -10.19
CA PHE A 232 -8.96 19.03 -10.77
C PHE A 232 -9.68 20.37 -10.87
N LEU A 233 -10.17 20.66 -12.07
CA LEU A 233 -10.99 21.84 -12.32
C LEU A 233 -12.47 21.53 -12.22
N ASP A 234 -12.87 20.33 -12.63
CA ASP A 234 -14.24 19.80 -12.62
C ASP A 234 -14.17 18.25 -12.68
N PRO A 235 -15.30 17.51 -12.74
CA PRO A 235 -15.28 16.04 -12.76
C PRO A 235 -14.51 15.38 -13.91
N ASN A 236 -14.21 16.10 -14.99
CA ASN A 236 -13.62 15.56 -16.21
C ASN A 236 -12.40 16.34 -16.75
N HIS A 237 -11.93 17.35 -16.02
CA HIS A 237 -10.77 18.16 -16.41
C HIS A 237 -9.77 18.36 -15.27
N VAL A 238 -8.49 18.26 -15.62
CA VAL A 238 -7.37 18.63 -14.75
C VAL A 238 -6.54 19.72 -15.43
N GLU A 239 -6.27 20.81 -14.73
CA GLU A 239 -5.24 21.77 -15.12
C GLU A 239 -3.89 21.27 -14.64
N VAL A 240 -2.92 21.23 -15.53
CA VAL A 240 -1.52 20.94 -15.22
C VAL A 240 -0.74 22.25 -15.31
N THR A 241 -0.30 22.76 -14.17
CA THR A 241 0.67 23.86 -14.11
C THR A 241 2.06 23.29 -14.41
N LEU A 242 2.61 23.65 -15.56
CA LEU A 242 3.92 23.21 -16.04
C LEU A 242 5.06 23.90 -15.27
N ALA A 243 6.26 23.34 -15.36
CA ALA A 243 7.44 23.86 -14.66
C ALA A 243 7.85 25.29 -15.10
N ASP A 244 7.49 25.70 -16.31
CA ASP A 244 7.73 27.04 -16.86
C ASP A 244 6.63 28.06 -16.51
N GLY A 245 5.64 27.65 -15.68
CA GLY A 245 4.47 28.46 -15.33
C GLY A 245 3.35 28.43 -16.38
N GLY A 246 3.55 27.72 -17.50
CA GLY A 246 2.51 27.45 -18.47
C GLY A 246 1.41 26.56 -17.89
N LYS A 247 0.24 26.53 -18.55
CA LYS A 247 -0.89 25.70 -18.16
C LYS A 247 -1.33 24.82 -19.32
N LYS A 248 -1.73 23.59 -19.01
CA LYS A 248 -2.41 22.69 -19.94
C LYS A 248 -3.65 22.11 -19.29
N ILE A 249 -4.75 22.07 -20.00
CA ILE A 249 -5.99 21.42 -19.57
C ILE A 249 -6.04 20.03 -20.20
N VAL A 250 -6.16 19.00 -19.36
CA VAL A 250 -6.34 17.62 -19.79
C VAL A 250 -7.77 17.20 -19.51
N ARG A 251 -8.53 16.89 -20.57
CA ARG A 251 -9.84 16.24 -20.48
C ARG A 251 -9.67 14.73 -20.41
N PHE A 252 -10.44 14.09 -19.55
CA PHE A 252 -10.39 12.63 -19.37
C PHE A 252 -11.78 12.02 -19.23
N GLN A 253 -11.89 10.76 -19.64
CA GLN A 253 -13.09 9.96 -19.35
C GLN A 253 -13.03 9.33 -17.96
N LYS A 254 -11.85 8.84 -17.56
CA LYS A 254 -11.58 8.24 -16.26
C LYS A 254 -10.31 8.83 -15.67
N ALA A 255 -10.26 8.95 -14.34
CA ALA A 255 -9.08 9.39 -13.63
C ALA A 255 -8.72 8.41 -12.50
N ILE A 256 -7.42 8.21 -12.32
CA ILE A 256 -6.84 7.50 -11.17
C ILE A 256 -5.99 8.51 -10.40
N ILE A 257 -6.35 8.75 -9.13
CA ILE A 257 -5.58 9.59 -8.22
C ILE A 257 -4.54 8.72 -7.51
N ALA A 258 -3.27 8.99 -7.77
CA ALA A 258 -2.11 8.28 -7.22
C ALA A 258 -1.04 9.26 -6.72
N ALA A 259 -1.48 10.37 -6.11
CA ALA A 259 -0.63 11.50 -5.71
C ALA A 259 0.30 11.22 -4.50
N GLY A 260 0.18 10.05 -3.86
CA GLY A 260 1.07 9.58 -2.81
C GLY A 260 0.88 10.27 -1.46
N SER A 261 1.95 10.36 -0.68
CA SER A 261 2.00 10.92 0.66
C SER A 261 3.28 11.74 0.85
N GLN A 262 3.42 12.40 2.01
CA GLN A 262 4.59 13.18 2.38
C GLN A 262 4.91 12.99 3.88
N PRO A 263 6.17 13.24 4.32
CA PRO A 263 6.55 13.17 5.73
C PRO A 263 5.70 14.10 6.62
N ILE A 264 5.44 13.67 7.86
CA ILE A 264 4.75 14.49 8.85
C ILE A 264 5.71 15.56 9.36
N ALA A 265 5.28 16.82 9.29
CA ALA A 265 6.00 17.94 9.90
C ALA A 265 5.53 18.12 11.35
N LEU A 266 6.48 18.21 12.29
CA LEU A 266 6.21 18.53 13.69
C LEU A 266 6.35 20.05 13.89
N PRO A 267 5.29 20.78 14.33
CA PRO A 267 5.32 22.25 14.41
C PRO A 267 6.43 22.82 15.30
N PHE A 268 6.90 22.07 16.29
CA PHE A 268 7.93 22.49 17.24
C PHE A 268 9.36 22.16 16.80
N MET A 269 9.55 21.40 15.72
CA MET A 269 10.89 21.08 15.23
C MET A 269 11.48 22.27 14.46
N PRO A 270 12.78 22.57 14.64
CA PRO A 270 13.45 23.63 13.89
C PRO A 270 13.74 23.15 12.46
N ASN A 271 12.73 23.24 11.60
CA ASN A 271 12.77 22.75 10.21
C ASN A 271 13.74 23.55 9.31
N ASP A 272 14.23 24.70 9.80
CA ASP A 272 15.24 25.53 9.17
C ASP A 272 16.69 25.08 9.48
N ASP A 273 16.89 24.26 10.52
CA ASP A 273 18.20 23.70 10.83
C ASP A 273 18.53 22.55 9.87
N PRO A 274 19.62 22.63 9.08
CA PRO A 274 19.96 21.60 8.09
C PRO A 274 20.33 20.23 8.70
N ARG A 275 20.48 20.16 10.03
CA ARG A 275 20.71 18.91 10.79
C ARG A 275 19.41 18.19 11.13
N VAL A 276 18.28 18.90 11.12
CA VAL A 276 16.95 18.29 11.23
C VAL A 276 16.52 17.86 9.83
N VAL A 277 16.48 16.55 9.61
CA VAL A 277 16.17 15.97 8.31
C VAL A 277 15.01 15.01 8.42
N ASP A 278 14.22 14.94 7.35
CA ASP A 278 13.26 13.84 7.12
C ASP A 278 13.97 12.64 6.46
N SER A 279 13.20 11.65 6.02
CA SER A 279 13.73 10.50 5.30
C SER A 279 14.46 10.87 4.00
N THR A 280 14.02 11.93 3.30
CA THR A 280 14.67 12.39 2.07
C THR A 280 16.04 12.95 2.39
N GLY A 281 16.14 13.85 3.36
CA GLY A 281 17.41 14.43 3.80
C GLY A 281 18.37 13.40 4.39
N ALA A 282 17.87 12.36 5.07
CA ALA A 282 18.69 11.25 5.54
C ALA A 282 19.33 10.46 4.37
N LEU A 283 18.56 10.21 3.30
CA LEU A 283 19.04 9.51 2.10
C LEU A 283 20.02 10.32 1.25
N GLU A 284 20.17 11.62 1.51
CA GLU A 284 21.20 12.45 0.87
C GLU A 284 22.60 12.20 1.43
N LEU A 285 22.74 11.50 2.58
CA LEU A 285 24.02 11.12 3.19
C LEU A 285 25.03 12.26 3.26
N ARG A 286 24.61 13.45 3.72
CA ARG A 286 25.44 14.65 3.77
C ARG A 286 26.69 14.48 4.66
N GLN A 287 26.57 13.68 5.71
CA GLN A 287 27.64 13.39 6.69
C GLN A 287 27.29 12.13 7.50
N ILE A 288 28.29 11.55 8.18
CA ILE A 288 28.06 10.52 9.21
C ILE A 288 28.03 11.22 10.58
N PRO A 289 26.85 11.39 11.22
CA PRO A 289 26.76 12.03 12.53
C PRO A 289 27.40 11.13 13.59
N LYS A 290 28.17 11.73 14.52
CA LYS A 290 28.73 10.99 15.68
C LYS A 290 27.64 10.41 16.59
N ARG A 291 26.49 11.09 16.64
CA ARG A 291 25.30 10.68 17.38
C ARG A 291 24.07 11.09 16.58
N MET A 292 23.17 10.15 16.37
CA MET A 292 21.92 10.35 15.64
C MET A 292 20.74 10.12 16.59
N LEU A 293 19.76 11.02 16.56
CA LEU A 293 18.47 10.83 17.22
C LEU A 293 17.45 10.48 16.14
N VAL A 294 16.72 9.37 16.33
CA VAL A 294 15.58 8.99 15.49
C VAL A 294 14.31 9.30 16.28
N VAL A 295 13.47 10.19 15.74
CA VAL A 295 12.19 10.57 16.37
C VAL A 295 11.08 9.78 15.69
N GLY A 296 10.58 8.75 16.38
CA GLY A 296 9.60 7.80 15.86
C GLY A 296 10.24 6.47 15.47
N ALA A 297 9.70 5.36 15.99
CA ALA A 297 10.23 4.00 15.79
C ALA A 297 9.54 3.27 14.62
N GLY A 298 9.27 3.99 13.53
CA GLY A 298 8.81 3.37 12.28
C GLY A 298 9.87 2.47 11.64
N ILE A 299 9.49 1.76 10.57
CA ILE A 299 10.27 0.69 9.89
C ILE A 299 11.60 1.17 9.31
#